data_AF-A0A444UPK0-F1
#
_entry.id   AF-A0A444UPK0-F1
#
_cell.length_a   1.000
_cell.length_b   1.000
_cell.length_c   1.000
_cell.angle_alpha   90.00
_cell.angle_beta   90.00
_cell.angle_gamma   90.00
#
_symmetry.space_group_name_H-M   'P 1'
#
loop_
_entity.id
_entity.type
_entity.pdbx_description
1 polymer ?
#
loop_
_entity_poly.entity_id
_entity_poly.type
_entity_poly.pdbx_seq_one_letter_code
_entity_poly.pdbx_strand_id
1 'polypeptide(L)'
;MLKQTGRYRTQERDLLDLQERKLFEYFLVLERGFKFMRETEDQLKVIPQFCFPDARDWAPVQNFASETFSFVLTGEDGSRRFGYCRRLLMLDEVEKRRAISPALVQPFMRSIMEAPFPAPGRTITVKNFLPGSGTEVIELCRPSDSRLEHVDFECLFSSLNVRLLVRVFASLLLERRVIFTADKLSTLSQCCHAIVAMLYPFAWQHTYIPVLPPSMIDIVCTPTPFIVGLLSSSLPRLKELPIEEVLVVDLCNNRFLRQMDDEDSILPHKLQAALEHVLEKRKELACEKGESSLNDSSSLSVVVSEAIVRFFVEMVGHYSLFLGPGEREDEGAVFHRDAFRKAISSKSLRRFLEVFMETQMFAGFIHDQDLRRQGLRGLFEVRAQDYLDSLPGSEQSGVNKFLKGLGNKMKFLSKK
;
A
#
# COMPACT_ATOMS: atom_id res chain seq x y z
N MET A 1 17.08 10.59 -32.23
CA MET A 1 18.00 11.32 -31.33
C MET A 1 17.21 12.48 -30.72
N LEU A 2 16.54 12.23 -29.58
CA LEU A 2 15.82 13.24 -28.81
C LEU A 2 16.11 12.95 -27.34
N LYS A 3 17.14 13.64 -26.83
CA LYS A 3 17.35 13.84 -25.40
C LYS A 3 16.19 14.69 -24.90
N GLN A 4 15.39 14.18 -23.97
CA GLN A 4 14.61 15.00 -23.06
C GLN A 4 15.10 14.75 -21.64
N THR A 5 16.06 15.59 -21.25
CA THR A 5 16.38 15.90 -19.86
C THR A 5 15.20 16.68 -19.26
N GLY A 6 14.37 16.02 -18.48
CA GLY A 6 13.41 16.67 -17.59
C GLY A 6 14.07 16.89 -16.23
N ARG A 7 14.57 18.11 -15.98
CA ARG A 7 14.94 18.56 -14.64
C ARG A 7 13.64 18.70 -13.83
N TYR A 8 13.42 17.81 -12.87
CA TYR A 8 12.41 18.01 -11.83
C TYR A 8 12.88 19.15 -10.92
N ARG A 9 12.18 20.27 -10.98
CA ARG A 9 12.35 21.43 -10.10
C ARG A 9 11.22 21.34 -9.06
N THR A 10 11.41 20.45 -8.08
CA THR A 10 10.36 19.94 -7.16
C THR A 10 10.26 20.70 -5.83
N GLN A 11 11.33 21.37 -5.38
CA GLN A 11 11.41 21.88 -4.00
C GLN A 11 10.41 22.98 -3.62
N GLU A 12 10.06 23.91 -4.52
CA GLU A 12 9.08 24.96 -4.20
C GLU A 12 7.63 24.45 -4.23
N ARG A 13 7.35 23.43 -5.06
CA ARG A 13 6.01 22.86 -5.19
C ARG A 13 5.64 22.01 -3.98
N ASP A 14 6.56 21.19 -3.47
CA ASP A 14 6.28 20.31 -2.34
C ASP A 14 5.99 21.09 -1.03
N LEU A 15 6.62 22.26 -0.84
CA LEU A 15 6.37 23.15 0.31
C LEU A 15 5.03 23.92 0.19
N LEU A 16 4.62 24.29 -1.03
CA LEU A 16 3.31 24.90 -1.31
C LEU A 16 2.18 23.86 -1.25
N ASP A 17 2.40 22.64 -1.77
CA ASP A 17 1.44 21.51 -1.74
C ASP A 17 1.20 20.96 -0.33
N LEU A 18 2.11 21.21 0.61
CA LEU A 18 1.92 20.89 2.03
C LEU A 18 0.96 21.88 2.73
N GLN A 19 0.84 23.12 2.24
CA GLN A 19 -0.04 24.15 2.83
C GLN A 19 -1.52 24.00 2.41
N GLU A 20 -1.83 23.34 1.29
CA GLU A 20 -3.21 23.22 0.77
C GLU A 20 -3.92 21.88 1.07
N ARG A 21 -3.29 20.96 1.81
CA ARG A 21 -3.89 19.64 2.06
C ARG A 21 -5.12 19.77 2.97
N LYS A 22 -6.25 19.25 2.49
CA LYS A 22 -7.48 19.04 3.29
C LYS A 22 -7.56 17.58 3.73
N LEU A 23 -8.23 17.32 4.86
CA LEU A 23 -8.49 15.94 5.33
C LEU A 23 -9.38 15.15 4.37
N PHE A 24 -10.41 15.81 3.83
CA PHE A 24 -11.30 15.26 2.81
C PHE A 24 -11.57 16.32 1.75
N GLU A 25 -11.58 15.89 0.50
CA GLU A 25 -11.88 16.76 -0.64
C GLU A 25 -13.39 16.84 -0.90
N TYR A 26 -14.09 15.70 -0.80
CA TYR A 26 -15.53 15.60 -1.06
C TYR A 26 -16.23 14.65 -0.07
N PHE A 27 -17.50 14.95 0.23
CA PHE A 27 -18.43 14.05 0.91
C PHE A 27 -19.71 13.93 0.07
N LEU A 28 -20.02 12.71 -0.37
CA LEU A 28 -21.11 12.46 -1.32
C LEU A 28 -22.05 11.41 -0.75
N VAL A 29 -23.35 11.71 -0.73
CA VAL A 29 -24.42 10.73 -0.52
C VAL A 29 -25.07 10.49 -1.87
N LEU A 30 -24.89 9.29 -2.41
CA LEU A 30 -25.36 8.93 -3.75
C LEU A 30 -26.49 7.90 -3.65
N GLU A 31 -27.55 8.12 -4.42
CA GLU A 31 -28.62 7.16 -4.63
C GLU A 31 -28.52 6.55 -6.03
N ARG A 32 -29.16 5.38 -6.23
CA ARG A 32 -29.19 4.73 -7.53
C ARG A 32 -29.81 5.66 -8.58
N GLY A 33 -29.12 5.85 -9.71
CA GLY A 33 -29.60 6.72 -10.79
C GLY A 33 -29.30 8.21 -10.57
N PHE A 34 -28.49 8.56 -9.56
CA PHE A 34 -27.99 9.91 -9.37
C PHE A 34 -27.29 10.40 -10.64
N LYS A 35 -27.75 11.54 -11.17
CA LYS A 35 -27.13 12.24 -12.29
C LYS A 35 -26.61 13.58 -11.80
N PHE A 36 -25.31 13.80 -11.96
CA PHE A 36 -24.73 15.12 -11.75
C PHE A 36 -25.32 16.14 -12.73
N MET A 37 -25.38 17.41 -12.31
CA MET A 37 -25.72 18.51 -13.21
C MET A 37 -24.62 18.69 -14.26
N ARG A 38 -24.94 19.28 -15.43
CA ARG A 38 -23.98 19.43 -16.54
C ARG A 38 -22.71 20.21 -16.15
N GLU A 39 -22.82 21.10 -15.17
CA GLU A 39 -21.74 21.98 -14.68
C GLU A 39 -20.82 21.33 -13.62
N THR A 40 -21.05 20.08 -13.25
CA THR A 40 -20.16 19.39 -12.31
C THR A 40 -18.81 19.09 -12.98
N GLU A 41 -17.70 19.34 -12.25
CA GLU A 41 -16.34 19.00 -12.70
C GLU A 41 -16.26 17.55 -13.19
N ASP A 42 -15.53 17.33 -14.29
CA ASP A 42 -15.46 16.01 -14.94
C ASP A 42 -14.89 14.93 -14.01
N GLN A 43 -14.05 15.32 -13.05
CA GLN A 43 -13.51 14.43 -12.01
C GLN A 43 -14.59 13.87 -11.07
N LEU A 44 -15.65 14.62 -10.81
CA LEU A 44 -16.76 14.17 -9.97
C LEU A 44 -17.70 13.22 -10.72
N LYS A 45 -17.75 13.31 -12.06
CA LYS A 45 -18.63 12.47 -12.90
C LYS A 45 -18.22 11.00 -12.90
N VAL A 46 -16.95 10.68 -12.63
CA VAL A 46 -16.49 9.29 -12.54
C VAL A 46 -16.79 8.63 -11.20
N ILE A 47 -16.86 9.41 -10.10
CA ILE A 47 -17.02 8.89 -8.74
C ILE A 47 -18.21 7.93 -8.58
N PRO A 48 -19.42 8.20 -9.12
CA PRO A 48 -20.56 7.28 -9.00
C PRO A 48 -20.29 5.90 -9.59
N GLN A 49 -19.46 5.80 -10.63
CA GLN A 49 -19.09 4.51 -11.23
C GLN A 49 -18.21 3.69 -10.27
N PHE A 50 -17.38 4.34 -9.46
CA PHE A 50 -16.58 3.70 -8.42
C PHE A 50 -17.35 3.42 -7.13
N CYS A 51 -18.36 4.23 -6.81
CA CYS A 51 -19.28 3.95 -5.70
C CYS A 51 -20.23 2.79 -5.99
N PHE A 52 -20.55 2.55 -7.27
CA PHE A 52 -21.43 1.47 -7.73
C PHE A 52 -20.81 0.70 -8.92
N PRO A 53 -19.68 0.01 -8.72
CA PRO A 53 -18.98 -0.70 -9.80
C PRO A 53 -19.80 -1.88 -10.35
N ASP A 54 -20.72 -2.43 -9.56
CA ASP A 54 -21.62 -3.54 -9.89
C ASP A 54 -23.04 -3.09 -10.28
N ALA A 55 -23.25 -1.79 -10.55
CA ALA A 55 -24.60 -1.23 -10.76
C ALA A 55 -25.45 -1.94 -11.84
N ARG A 56 -24.79 -2.59 -12.83
CA ARG A 56 -25.45 -3.31 -13.93
C ARG A 56 -25.93 -4.71 -13.53
N ASP A 57 -25.27 -5.34 -12.56
CA ASP A 57 -25.47 -6.75 -12.18
C ASP A 57 -26.11 -6.90 -10.79
N TRP A 58 -26.72 -5.83 -10.26
CA TRP A 58 -27.21 -5.75 -8.88
C TRP A 58 -28.32 -6.79 -8.62
N ALA A 59 -28.05 -7.80 -7.78
CA ALA A 59 -29.07 -8.74 -7.28
C ALA A 59 -30.06 -8.06 -6.30
N PRO A 60 -31.35 -8.45 -6.23
CA PRO A 60 -32.33 -7.78 -5.37
C PRO A 60 -31.82 -7.50 -3.93
N VAL A 61 -32.17 -6.33 -3.38
CA VAL A 61 -31.67 -5.75 -2.09
C VAL A 61 -31.73 -6.71 -0.89
N GLN A 62 -32.54 -7.76 -0.98
CA GLN A 62 -32.73 -8.80 0.04
C GLN A 62 -31.49 -9.69 0.28
N ASN A 63 -30.50 -9.69 -0.63
CA ASN A 63 -29.30 -10.56 -0.54
C ASN A 63 -27.99 -9.83 -0.23
N PHE A 64 -28.01 -8.50 -0.06
CA PHE A 64 -26.80 -7.74 0.22
C PHE A 64 -26.60 -7.57 1.73
N ALA A 65 -25.38 -7.73 2.21
CA ALA A 65 -24.99 -7.22 3.53
C ALA A 65 -24.46 -5.79 3.36
N SER A 66 -24.63 -4.94 4.38
CA SER A 66 -23.91 -3.66 4.39
C SER A 66 -22.40 -3.95 4.37
N GLU A 67 -21.67 -3.28 3.48
CA GLU A 67 -20.22 -3.48 3.33
C GLU A 67 -19.48 -2.16 3.20
N THR A 68 -18.20 -2.16 3.60
CA THR A 68 -17.28 -1.03 3.41
C THR A 68 -16.18 -1.43 2.46
N PHE A 69 -15.89 -0.58 1.50
CA PHE A 69 -14.78 -0.75 0.57
C PHE A 69 -14.17 0.61 0.26
N SER A 70 -12.98 0.62 -0.31
CA SER A 70 -12.40 1.86 -0.82
C SER A 70 -11.85 1.69 -2.22
N PHE A 71 -12.01 2.73 -3.02
CA PHE A 71 -11.40 2.86 -4.34
C PHE A 71 -10.29 3.91 -4.31
N VAL A 72 -9.43 3.90 -5.33
CA VAL A 72 -8.36 4.89 -5.48
C VAL A 72 -8.44 5.49 -6.87
N LEU A 73 -8.40 6.82 -6.93
CA LEU A 73 -8.20 7.58 -8.16
C LEU A 73 -6.74 8.02 -8.20
N THR A 74 -6.02 7.66 -9.27
CA THR A 74 -4.64 8.09 -9.50
C THR A 74 -4.64 9.30 -10.44
N GLY A 75 -4.03 10.40 -10.02
CA GLY A 75 -3.83 11.60 -10.83
C GLY A 75 -2.71 11.43 -11.86
N GLU A 76 -2.64 12.35 -12.83
CA GLU A 76 -1.59 12.36 -13.86
C GLU A 76 -0.18 12.55 -13.28
N ASP A 77 -0.09 13.21 -12.11
CA ASP A 77 1.12 13.42 -11.33
C ASP A 77 1.48 12.24 -10.41
N GLY A 78 0.71 11.14 -10.45
CA GLY A 78 0.86 9.98 -9.57
C GLY A 78 0.22 10.15 -8.18
N SER A 79 -0.39 11.31 -7.88
CA SER A 79 -1.10 11.53 -6.62
C SER A 79 -2.28 10.56 -6.48
N ARG A 80 -2.61 10.19 -5.24
CA ARG A 80 -3.68 9.24 -4.93
C ARG A 80 -4.78 9.88 -4.11
N ARG A 81 -6.02 9.73 -4.58
CA ARG A 81 -7.22 10.08 -3.84
C ARG A 81 -7.98 8.83 -3.46
N PHE A 82 -8.24 8.67 -2.16
CA PHE A 82 -8.90 7.50 -1.61
C PHE A 82 -10.39 7.79 -1.41
N GLY A 83 -11.25 7.03 -2.09
CA GLY A 83 -12.68 7.09 -1.91
C GLY A 83 -13.14 6.03 -0.91
N TYR A 84 -13.47 6.43 0.31
CA TYR A 84 -13.99 5.53 1.33
C TYR A 84 -15.51 5.37 1.18
N CYS A 85 -15.97 4.17 0.83
CA CYS A 85 -17.37 3.87 0.58
C CYS A 85 -17.96 3.00 1.69
N ARG A 86 -19.15 3.37 2.15
CA ARG A 86 -20.01 2.51 2.97
C ARG A 86 -21.32 2.27 2.23
N ARG A 87 -21.52 1.05 1.74
CA ARG A 87 -22.75 0.63 1.09
C ARG A 87 -23.75 0.23 2.17
N LEU A 88 -24.86 0.96 2.24
CA LEU A 88 -25.93 0.74 3.21
C LEU A 88 -27.09 0.00 2.54
N LEU A 89 -27.70 -0.95 3.26
CA LEU A 89 -29.02 -1.44 2.93
C LEU A 89 -30.06 -0.37 3.24
N MET A 90 -30.97 -0.13 2.28
CA MET A 90 -32.00 0.90 2.36
C MET A 90 -32.93 0.77 3.58
N LEU A 91 -33.07 -0.43 4.17
CA LEU A 91 -34.04 -0.68 5.24
C LEU A 91 -33.44 -0.57 6.65
N ASP A 92 -32.28 -1.17 6.94
CA ASP A 92 -31.84 -1.31 8.35
C ASP A 92 -31.19 -0.06 8.97
N GLU A 93 -30.40 0.70 8.20
CA GLU A 93 -29.56 1.76 8.79
C GLU A 93 -30.08 3.16 8.46
N VAL A 94 -30.74 3.33 7.31
CA VAL A 94 -31.39 4.59 6.91
C VAL A 94 -32.62 4.84 7.78
N GLU A 95 -33.42 3.83 8.14
CA GLU A 95 -34.52 4.00 9.10
C GLU A 95 -34.03 4.24 10.53
N LYS A 96 -32.92 3.60 10.96
CA LYS A 96 -32.30 3.84 12.27
C LYS A 96 -31.64 5.22 12.40
N ARG A 97 -31.03 5.76 11.34
CA ARG A 97 -30.29 7.04 11.37
C ARG A 97 -31.07 8.24 10.83
N ARG A 98 -32.06 8.06 9.95
CA ARG A 98 -33.05 9.12 9.65
C ARG A 98 -33.83 9.54 10.90
N ALA A 99 -33.90 8.68 11.92
CA ALA A 99 -34.48 9.00 13.22
C ALA A 99 -33.65 9.98 14.09
N ILE A 100 -32.39 10.30 13.74
CA ILE A 100 -31.47 11.09 14.60
C ILE A 100 -31.15 12.51 14.07
N SER A 101 -31.68 12.88 12.89
CA SER A 101 -31.63 14.22 12.24
C SER A 101 -30.51 14.43 11.19
N PRO A 102 -30.86 14.50 9.88
CA PRO A 102 -29.97 14.92 8.79
C PRO A 102 -29.28 16.29 9.02
N ALA A 103 -29.84 17.14 9.89
CA ALA A 103 -29.31 18.46 10.21
C ALA A 103 -27.98 18.42 10.99
N LEU A 104 -27.61 17.28 11.59
CA LEU A 104 -26.37 17.13 12.38
C LEU A 104 -25.18 16.63 11.55
N VAL A 105 -25.44 15.96 10.41
CA VAL A 105 -24.38 15.41 9.55
C VAL A 105 -23.61 16.54 8.86
N GLN A 106 -24.31 17.55 8.35
CA GLN A 106 -23.70 18.65 7.60
C GLN A 106 -22.74 19.50 8.46
N PRO A 107 -23.09 19.96 9.68
CA PRO A 107 -22.17 20.66 10.56
C PRO A 107 -20.96 19.81 10.97
N PHE A 108 -21.18 18.53 11.25
CA PHE A 108 -20.10 17.61 11.61
C PHE A 108 -19.10 17.42 10.46
N MET A 109 -19.59 17.14 9.24
CA MET A 109 -18.73 17.00 8.06
C MET A 109 -17.99 18.28 7.74
N ARG A 110 -18.63 19.45 7.89
CA ARG A 110 -17.96 20.75 7.74
C ARG A 110 -16.82 20.90 8.75
N SER A 111 -17.06 20.56 10.02
CA SER A 111 -16.03 20.63 11.06
C SER A 111 -14.83 19.72 10.76
N ILE A 112 -15.03 18.56 10.14
CA ILE A 112 -13.93 17.70 9.70
C ILE A 112 -13.21 18.32 8.49
N MET A 113 -13.94 18.80 7.50
CA MET A 113 -13.36 19.36 6.27
C MET A 113 -12.56 20.65 6.51
N GLU A 114 -12.95 21.45 7.50
CA GLU A 114 -12.28 22.69 7.89
C GLU A 114 -11.15 22.48 8.91
N ALA A 115 -11.04 21.29 9.50
CA ALA A 115 -9.99 21.00 10.47
C ALA A 115 -8.60 21.03 9.80
N PRO A 116 -7.57 21.56 10.50
CA PRO A 116 -6.22 21.65 9.95
C PRO A 116 -5.67 20.25 9.67
N PHE A 117 -4.97 20.09 8.55
CA PHE A 117 -4.32 18.83 8.24
C PHE A 117 -3.18 18.57 9.24
N PRO A 118 -3.22 17.46 10.01
CA PRO A 118 -2.23 17.22 11.05
C PRO A 118 -0.83 17.05 10.44
N ALA A 119 0.21 17.49 11.16
CA ALA A 119 1.57 17.06 10.86
C ALA A 119 1.75 15.56 11.18
N PRO A 120 2.73 14.84 10.58
CA PRO A 120 2.95 13.43 10.87
C PRO A 120 3.13 13.16 12.38
N GLY A 121 2.47 12.13 12.90
CA GLY A 121 2.46 11.77 14.31
C GLY A 121 1.64 12.71 15.22
N ARG A 122 0.90 13.67 14.66
CA ARG A 122 0.05 14.59 15.42
C ARG A 122 -1.41 14.21 15.31
N THR A 123 -2.14 14.52 16.38
CA THR A 123 -3.57 14.30 16.51
C THR A 123 -4.31 15.63 16.47
N ILE A 124 -5.43 15.67 15.77
CA ILE A 124 -6.43 16.75 15.84
C ILE A 124 -7.68 16.23 16.53
N THR A 125 -8.44 17.12 17.14
CA THR A 125 -9.70 16.79 17.79
C THR A 125 -10.85 17.50 17.08
N VAL A 126 -11.88 16.73 16.74
CA VAL A 126 -13.11 17.22 16.12
C VAL A 126 -14.25 17.03 17.12
N LYS A 127 -14.98 18.11 17.41
CA LYS A 127 -16.12 18.07 18.33
C LYS A 127 -17.39 17.80 17.54
N ASN A 128 -18.15 16.78 17.95
CA ASN A 128 -19.45 16.44 17.38
C ASN A 128 -20.53 16.66 18.44
N PHE A 129 -21.55 17.46 18.13
CA PHE A 129 -22.66 17.67 19.05
C PHE A 129 -23.85 16.79 18.67
N LEU A 130 -24.26 15.90 19.58
CA LEU A 130 -25.42 15.05 19.42
C LEU A 130 -26.50 15.42 20.45
N PRO A 131 -27.73 15.75 20.02
CA PRO A 131 -28.85 15.98 20.92
C PRO A 131 -29.08 14.75 21.82
N GLY A 132 -29.16 14.97 23.13
CA GLY A 132 -29.34 13.91 24.14
C GLY A 132 -28.04 13.28 24.66
N SER A 133 -26.99 13.16 23.83
CA SER A 133 -25.69 12.59 24.22
C SER A 133 -24.62 13.64 24.56
N GLY A 134 -24.82 14.90 24.18
CA GLY A 134 -23.89 15.99 24.43
C GLY A 134 -22.79 16.12 23.37
N THR A 135 -21.66 16.72 23.73
CA THR A 135 -20.51 16.91 22.83
C THR A 135 -19.56 15.72 22.92
N GLU A 136 -19.47 14.95 21.84
CA GLU A 136 -18.45 13.92 21.65
C GLU A 136 -17.18 14.53 21.06
N VAL A 137 -16.02 13.99 21.43
CA VAL A 137 -14.73 14.39 20.87
C VAL A 137 -14.15 13.21 20.10
N ILE A 138 -13.89 13.42 18.82
CA ILE A 138 -13.26 12.44 17.94
C ILE A 138 -11.82 12.86 17.71
N GLU A 139 -10.88 11.97 17.98
CA GLU A 139 -9.46 12.18 17.76
C GLU A 139 -9.03 11.56 16.43
N LEU A 140 -8.38 12.36 15.58
CA LEU A 140 -7.84 11.91 14.30
C LEU A 140 -6.32 12.08 14.32
N CYS A 141 -5.60 10.97 14.31
CA CYS A 141 -4.14 10.97 14.28
C CYS A 141 -3.63 10.79 12.85
N ARG A 142 -2.67 11.62 12.42
CA ARG A 142 -1.89 11.34 11.21
C ARG A 142 -0.76 10.38 11.57
N PRO A 143 -0.65 9.21 10.93
CA PRO A 143 0.47 8.30 11.14
C PRO A 143 1.82 9.01 10.96
N SER A 144 2.81 8.62 11.77
CA SER A 144 4.19 9.13 11.66
C SER A 144 4.95 8.51 10.49
N ASP A 145 4.47 7.38 9.97
CA ASP A 145 5.11 6.59 8.93
C ASP A 145 4.10 6.15 7.85
N SER A 146 4.61 5.82 6.66
CA SER A 146 3.90 5.32 5.48
C SER A 146 3.47 3.85 5.58
N ARG A 147 3.69 3.21 6.73
CA ARG A 147 3.53 1.77 6.99
C ARG A 147 2.08 1.26 6.97
N LEU A 148 1.13 2.11 6.57
CA LEU A 148 -0.31 1.83 6.47
C LEU A 148 -0.85 1.03 7.68
N GLU A 149 -0.56 1.49 8.91
CA GLU A 149 -0.81 0.75 10.16
C GLU A 149 -2.28 0.35 10.41
N HIS A 150 -3.20 1.00 9.70
CA HIS A 150 -4.65 0.74 9.76
C HIS A 150 -5.11 -0.38 8.82
N VAL A 151 -4.21 -0.96 8.03
CA VAL A 151 -4.53 -2.04 7.10
C VAL A 151 -4.59 -3.37 7.86
N ASP A 152 -5.72 -4.06 7.71
CA ASP A 152 -5.96 -5.39 8.26
C ASP A 152 -5.55 -6.47 7.25
N PHE A 153 -4.72 -7.41 7.68
CA PHE A 153 -4.25 -8.51 6.84
C PHE A 153 -5.14 -9.76 6.93
N GLU A 154 -6.10 -9.85 7.85
CA GLU A 154 -6.92 -11.05 8.03
C GLU A 154 -7.68 -11.44 6.75
N CYS A 155 -8.23 -10.45 6.04
CA CYS A 155 -8.93 -10.70 4.78
C CYS A 155 -8.00 -11.31 3.72
N LEU A 156 -6.76 -10.81 3.61
CA LEU A 156 -5.77 -11.31 2.67
C LEU A 156 -5.40 -12.76 2.97
N PHE A 157 -5.10 -13.07 4.24
CA PHE A 157 -4.73 -14.43 4.66
C PHE A 157 -5.90 -15.42 4.70
N SER A 158 -7.14 -14.92 4.72
CA SER A 158 -8.34 -15.74 4.53
C SER A 158 -8.60 -16.05 3.05
N SER A 159 -8.11 -15.21 2.14
CA SER A 159 -8.35 -15.33 0.69
C SER A 159 -7.21 -16.04 -0.06
N LEU A 160 -5.96 -15.89 0.40
CA LEU A 160 -4.78 -16.48 -0.22
C LEU A 160 -3.92 -17.24 0.79
N ASN A 161 -3.45 -18.41 0.38
CA ASN A 161 -2.41 -19.11 1.12
C ASN A 161 -1.06 -18.37 1.01
N VAL A 162 -0.15 -18.65 1.94
CA VAL A 162 1.14 -17.95 2.04
C VAL A 162 1.97 -18.12 0.76
N ARG A 163 1.96 -19.31 0.15
CA ARG A 163 2.71 -19.57 -1.08
C ARG A 163 2.28 -18.68 -2.25
N LEU A 164 0.97 -18.60 -2.52
CA LEU A 164 0.45 -17.74 -3.59
C LEU A 164 0.64 -16.26 -3.23
N LEU A 165 0.44 -15.89 -1.97
CA LEU A 165 0.69 -14.54 -1.48
C LEU A 165 2.14 -14.08 -1.75
N VAL A 166 3.12 -14.93 -1.44
CA VAL A 166 4.54 -14.60 -1.64
C VAL A 166 4.89 -14.50 -3.12
N ARG A 167 4.28 -15.30 -4.00
CA ARG A 167 4.43 -15.15 -5.47
C ARG A 167 3.85 -13.86 -6.00
N VAL A 168 2.69 -13.44 -5.48
CA VAL A 168 2.09 -12.14 -5.80
C VAL A 168 3.01 -11.01 -5.34
N PHE A 169 3.45 -11.07 -4.08
CA PHE A 169 4.41 -10.10 -3.52
C PHE A 169 5.69 -10.01 -4.36
N ALA A 170 6.27 -11.15 -4.75
CA ALA A 170 7.44 -11.22 -5.62
C ALA A 170 7.21 -10.57 -6.99
N SER A 171 6.04 -10.80 -7.59
CA SER A 171 5.65 -10.21 -8.86
C SER A 171 5.53 -8.69 -8.76
N LEU A 172 5.00 -8.17 -7.65
CA LEU A 172 4.91 -6.73 -7.40
C LEU A 172 6.28 -6.11 -7.15
N LEU A 173 7.21 -6.81 -6.50
CA LEU A 173 8.58 -6.33 -6.36
C LEU A 173 9.27 -6.12 -7.71
N LEU A 174 8.84 -6.81 -8.77
CA LEU A 174 9.32 -6.59 -10.14
C LEU A 174 8.41 -5.65 -10.96
N GLU A 175 7.50 -4.94 -10.30
CA GLU A 175 6.54 -4.02 -10.94
C GLU A 175 5.74 -4.70 -12.07
N ARG A 176 5.24 -5.92 -11.83
CA ARG A 176 4.38 -6.61 -12.80
C ARG A 176 2.95 -6.10 -12.77
N ARG A 177 2.23 -6.41 -13.85
CA ARG A 177 0.78 -6.19 -13.96
C ARG A 177 0.03 -7.28 -13.20
N VAL A 178 -0.70 -6.90 -12.16
CA VAL A 178 -1.45 -7.83 -11.30
C VAL A 178 -2.91 -7.44 -11.24
N ILE A 179 -3.80 -8.41 -11.52
CA ILE A 179 -5.24 -8.28 -11.37
C ILE A 179 -5.69 -9.20 -10.23
N PHE A 180 -6.37 -8.63 -9.23
CA PHE A 180 -7.10 -9.40 -8.23
C PHE A 180 -8.56 -9.53 -8.63
N THR A 181 -9.17 -10.70 -8.42
CA THR A 181 -10.61 -10.90 -8.62
C THR A 181 -11.28 -11.45 -7.37
N ALA A 182 -12.43 -10.88 -7.00
CA ALA A 182 -13.27 -11.35 -5.90
C ALA A 182 -14.76 -11.10 -6.19
N ASP A 183 -15.63 -11.77 -5.45
CA ASP A 183 -17.09 -11.59 -5.49
C ASP A 183 -17.57 -10.38 -4.68
N LYS A 184 -16.80 -9.94 -3.68
CA LYS A 184 -17.12 -8.81 -2.79
C LYS A 184 -16.14 -7.65 -2.94
N LEU A 185 -16.66 -6.43 -2.91
CA LEU A 185 -15.86 -5.19 -3.00
C LEU A 185 -14.99 -4.99 -1.76
N SER A 186 -15.54 -5.32 -0.60
CA SER A 186 -14.81 -5.34 0.68
C SER A 186 -13.56 -6.24 0.60
N THR A 187 -13.71 -7.51 0.21
CA THR A 187 -12.59 -8.44 0.05
C THR A 187 -11.55 -7.93 -0.94
N LEU A 188 -12.01 -7.47 -2.11
CA LEU A 188 -11.16 -6.99 -3.18
C LEU A 188 -10.30 -5.80 -2.74
N SER A 189 -10.93 -4.77 -2.16
CA SER A 189 -10.23 -3.57 -1.70
C SER A 189 -9.29 -3.86 -0.53
N GLN A 190 -9.73 -4.63 0.48
CA GLN A 190 -8.91 -4.99 1.63
C GLN A 190 -7.67 -5.80 1.22
N CYS A 191 -7.81 -6.80 0.35
CA CYS A 191 -6.67 -7.58 -0.15
C CYS A 191 -5.69 -6.73 -0.95
N CYS A 192 -6.19 -5.82 -1.80
CA CYS A 192 -5.36 -4.87 -2.54
C CYS A 192 -4.57 -3.93 -1.61
N HIS A 193 -5.20 -3.38 -0.57
CA HIS A 193 -4.48 -2.51 0.37
C HIS A 193 -3.47 -3.28 1.22
N ALA A 194 -3.83 -4.50 1.66
CA ALA A 194 -2.93 -5.38 2.41
C ALA A 194 -1.69 -5.75 1.61
N ILE A 195 -1.82 -6.14 0.34
CA ILE A 195 -0.64 -6.46 -0.48
C ILE A 195 0.25 -5.25 -0.75
N VAL A 196 -0.34 -4.05 -0.92
CA VAL A 196 0.42 -2.80 -1.07
C VAL A 196 1.13 -2.44 0.24
N ALA A 197 0.51 -2.67 1.40
CA ALA A 197 1.14 -2.46 2.70
C ALA A 197 2.37 -3.37 2.92
N MET A 198 2.38 -4.58 2.32
CA MET A 198 3.55 -5.47 2.32
C MET A 198 4.73 -4.93 1.49
N LEU A 199 4.56 -3.89 0.66
CA LEU A 199 5.67 -3.30 -0.10
C LEU A 199 6.51 -2.34 0.75
N TYR A 200 6.04 -1.94 1.94
CA TYR A 200 6.78 -1.05 2.85
C TYR A 200 8.19 -1.60 3.15
N PRO A 201 9.27 -0.81 2.99
CA PRO A 201 9.31 0.67 2.95
C PRO A 201 9.12 1.29 1.56
N PHE A 202 8.91 0.48 0.53
CA PHE A 202 8.71 0.98 -0.83
C PHE A 202 7.26 1.39 -1.05
N ALA A 203 7.06 2.52 -1.72
CA ALA A 203 5.76 2.93 -2.20
C ALA A 203 5.59 2.46 -3.64
N TRP A 204 4.48 1.75 -3.94
CA TRP A 204 4.09 1.46 -5.32
C TRP A 204 4.02 2.76 -6.13
N GLN A 205 4.65 2.82 -7.30
CA GLN A 205 4.76 4.05 -8.09
C GLN A 205 3.78 4.11 -9.28
N HIS A 206 3.09 3.01 -9.57
CA HIS A 206 2.29 2.87 -10.78
C HIS A 206 0.79 2.94 -10.49
N THR A 207 -0.03 2.72 -11.54
CA THR A 207 -1.48 2.68 -11.46
C THR A 207 -1.94 1.72 -10.36
N TYR A 208 -2.79 2.20 -9.46
CA TYR A 208 -3.38 1.42 -8.38
C TYR A 208 -4.87 1.68 -8.30
N ILE A 209 -5.66 0.68 -8.67
CA ILE A 209 -7.12 0.76 -8.71
C ILE A 209 -7.70 -0.48 -8.00
N PRO A 210 -7.84 -0.46 -6.67
CA PRO A 210 -8.28 -1.63 -5.91
C PRO A 210 -9.71 -2.07 -6.24
N VAL A 211 -10.51 -1.21 -6.86
CA VAL A 211 -11.84 -1.52 -7.37
C VAL A 211 -12.02 -0.79 -8.69
N LEU A 212 -11.96 -1.52 -9.81
CA LEU A 212 -12.15 -0.97 -11.15
C LEU A 212 -13.58 -1.22 -11.65
N PRO A 213 -14.32 -0.16 -12.05
CA PRO A 213 -15.62 -0.31 -12.67
C PRO A 213 -15.55 -1.06 -14.01
N PRO A 214 -16.51 -1.94 -14.34
CA PRO A 214 -16.54 -2.66 -15.61
C PRO A 214 -16.54 -1.75 -16.84
N SER A 215 -17.09 -0.54 -16.75
CA SER A 215 -17.05 0.46 -17.82
C SER A 215 -15.65 0.90 -18.21
N MET A 216 -14.67 0.73 -17.32
CA MET A 216 -13.28 1.17 -17.47
C MET A 216 -12.29 0.00 -17.59
N ILE A 217 -12.77 -1.24 -17.75
CA ILE A 217 -11.94 -2.45 -17.77
C ILE A 217 -10.83 -2.41 -18.83
N ASP A 218 -11.02 -1.68 -19.94
CA ASP A 218 -10.05 -1.62 -21.03
C ASP A 218 -8.68 -1.06 -20.59
N ILE A 219 -8.62 -0.36 -19.45
CA ILE A 219 -7.37 0.12 -18.84
C ILE A 219 -6.36 -1.01 -18.56
N VAL A 220 -6.83 -2.25 -18.34
CA VAL A 220 -5.95 -3.41 -18.07
C VAL A 220 -5.12 -3.81 -19.29
N CYS A 221 -5.42 -3.27 -20.48
CA CYS A 221 -4.62 -3.45 -21.69
C CYS A 221 -3.39 -2.53 -21.74
N THR A 222 -3.20 -1.65 -20.76
CA THR A 222 -2.00 -0.81 -20.68
C THR A 222 -0.72 -1.66 -20.56
N PRO A 223 0.38 -1.27 -21.24
CA PRO A 223 1.66 -1.95 -21.08
C PRO A 223 2.37 -1.59 -19.76
N THR A 224 1.92 -0.54 -19.07
CA THR A 224 2.53 -0.10 -17.82
C THR A 224 2.18 -1.01 -16.66
N PRO A 225 3.04 -1.14 -15.63
CA PRO A 225 2.69 -1.85 -14.41
C PRO A 225 1.41 -1.33 -13.77
N PHE A 226 0.66 -2.22 -13.13
CA PHE A 226 -0.53 -1.83 -12.36
C PHE A 226 -0.91 -2.88 -11.34
N ILE A 227 -1.67 -2.44 -10.34
CA ILE A 227 -2.45 -3.30 -9.45
C ILE A 227 -3.92 -2.91 -9.63
N VAL A 228 -4.73 -3.86 -10.11
CA VAL A 228 -6.15 -3.64 -10.40
C VAL A 228 -7.01 -4.70 -9.71
N GLY A 229 -8.10 -4.28 -9.07
CA GLY A 229 -9.12 -5.18 -8.57
C GLY A 229 -10.34 -5.21 -9.49
N LEU A 230 -10.81 -6.40 -9.84
CA LEU A 230 -12.04 -6.62 -10.61
C LEU A 230 -13.03 -7.48 -9.84
N LEU A 231 -14.32 -7.16 -9.94
CA LEU A 231 -15.35 -8.10 -9.51
C LEU A 231 -15.34 -9.33 -10.42
N SER A 232 -15.60 -10.51 -9.85
CA SER A 232 -15.66 -11.78 -10.59
C SER A 232 -16.67 -11.77 -11.73
N SER A 233 -17.72 -10.93 -11.66
CA SER A 233 -18.67 -10.73 -12.77
C SER A 233 -18.02 -10.12 -14.03
N SER A 234 -16.87 -9.46 -13.90
CA SER A 234 -16.10 -8.88 -15.01
C SER A 234 -15.19 -9.90 -15.72
N LEU A 235 -15.03 -11.12 -15.18
CA LEU A 235 -14.13 -12.13 -15.74
C LEU A 235 -14.45 -12.53 -17.20
N PRO A 236 -15.72 -12.67 -17.63
CA PRO A 236 -16.03 -12.96 -19.03
C PRO A 236 -15.47 -11.90 -19.97
N ARG A 237 -15.70 -10.61 -19.66
CA ARG A 237 -15.17 -9.50 -20.46
C ARG A 237 -13.64 -9.43 -20.42
N LEU A 238 -13.01 -9.72 -19.27
CA LEU A 238 -11.55 -9.76 -19.16
C LEU A 238 -10.92 -10.79 -20.14
N LYS A 239 -11.58 -11.93 -20.36
CA LYS A 239 -11.09 -12.98 -21.28
C LYS A 239 -11.10 -12.55 -22.75
N GLU A 240 -11.94 -11.58 -23.11
CA GLU A 240 -12.06 -11.06 -24.47
C GLU A 240 -10.99 -9.99 -24.77
N LEU A 241 -10.33 -9.45 -23.74
CA LEU A 241 -9.34 -8.40 -23.89
C LEU A 241 -7.96 -8.97 -24.28
N PRO A 242 -7.18 -8.25 -25.12
CA PRO A 242 -5.84 -8.65 -25.53
C PRO A 242 -4.81 -8.33 -24.43
N ILE A 243 -4.98 -8.93 -23.25
CA ILE A 243 -4.02 -8.81 -22.16
C ILE A 243 -2.89 -9.82 -22.34
N GLU A 244 -1.65 -9.38 -22.19
CA GLU A 244 -0.44 -10.19 -22.19
C GLU A 244 0.37 -9.91 -20.93
N GLU A 245 1.09 -10.91 -20.41
CA GLU A 245 1.93 -10.81 -19.22
C GLU A 245 1.28 -10.14 -17.99
N VAL A 246 0.09 -10.61 -17.66
CA VAL A 246 -0.67 -10.19 -16.47
C VAL A 246 -0.87 -11.39 -15.55
N LEU A 247 -0.50 -11.23 -14.28
CA LEU A 247 -0.84 -12.18 -13.22
C LEU A 247 -2.28 -11.94 -12.78
N VAL A 248 -3.14 -12.94 -12.92
CA VAL A 248 -4.57 -12.85 -12.53
C VAL A 248 -4.82 -13.76 -11.33
N VAL A 249 -5.17 -13.16 -10.21
CA VAL A 249 -5.31 -13.79 -8.89
C VAL A 249 -6.78 -13.91 -8.50
N ASP A 250 -7.25 -15.14 -8.29
CA ASP A 250 -8.61 -15.45 -7.85
C ASP A 250 -8.63 -15.59 -6.33
N LEU A 251 -9.07 -14.52 -5.65
CA LEU A 251 -9.15 -14.44 -4.19
C LEU A 251 -10.25 -15.35 -3.62
N CYS A 252 -11.29 -15.67 -4.40
CA CYS A 252 -12.37 -16.53 -3.95
C CYS A 252 -11.96 -18.00 -3.88
N ASN A 253 -11.08 -18.43 -4.79
CA ASN A 253 -10.71 -19.83 -4.95
C ASN A 253 -9.23 -20.12 -4.64
N ASN A 254 -8.49 -19.13 -4.12
CA ASN A 254 -7.08 -19.26 -3.75
C ASN A 254 -6.22 -19.88 -4.88
N ARG A 255 -6.26 -19.26 -6.07
CA ARG A 255 -5.52 -19.74 -7.25
C ARG A 255 -5.14 -18.61 -8.21
N PHE A 256 -4.27 -18.91 -9.16
CA PHE A 256 -4.02 -18.04 -10.31
C PHE A 256 -4.87 -18.49 -11.50
N LEU A 257 -5.57 -17.56 -12.14
CA LEU A 257 -6.27 -17.77 -13.41
C LEU A 257 -5.33 -17.62 -14.61
N ARG A 258 -4.25 -16.86 -14.42
CA ARG A 258 -3.16 -16.65 -15.38
C ARG A 258 -1.88 -16.32 -14.60
N GLN A 259 -0.75 -16.87 -15.03
CA GLN A 259 0.57 -16.71 -14.41
C GLN A 259 1.67 -16.73 -15.49
N MET A 260 2.90 -16.34 -15.13
CA MET A 260 4.09 -16.29 -15.98
C MET A 260 5.06 -17.46 -15.80
N ASP A 261 4.73 -18.39 -14.89
CA ASP A 261 5.46 -19.63 -14.58
C ASP A 261 6.89 -19.45 -14.04
N ASP A 262 7.31 -18.22 -13.76
CA ASP A 262 8.61 -17.88 -13.17
C ASP A 262 8.50 -17.32 -11.74
N GLU A 263 7.28 -17.17 -11.19
CA GLU A 263 7.04 -16.51 -9.90
C GLU A 263 7.76 -17.18 -8.73
N ASP A 264 7.94 -18.51 -8.77
CA ASP A 264 8.67 -19.28 -7.77
C ASP A 264 10.19 -18.99 -7.76
N SER A 265 10.70 -18.38 -8.83
CA SER A 265 12.14 -18.16 -9.03
C SER A 265 12.57 -16.70 -8.85
N ILE A 266 11.61 -15.80 -8.65
CA ILE A 266 11.87 -14.36 -8.51
C ILE A 266 12.70 -14.09 -7.25
N LEU A 267 12.26 -14.58 -6.09
CA LEU A 267 12.90 -14.24 -4.82
C LEU A 267 14.13 -15.12 -4.53
N PRO A 268 15.13 -14.60 -3.80
CA PRO A 268 16.20 -15.42 -3.27
C PRO A 268 15.62 -16.49 -2.32
N HIS A 269 15.76 -17.78 -2.67
CA HIS A 269 15.15 -18.93 -1.96
C HIS A 269 15.26 -18.87 -0.43
N LYS A 270 16.39 -18.42 0.12
CA LYS A 270 16.56 -18.31 1.59
C LYS A 270 15.68 -17.23 2.21
N LEU A 271 15.53 -16.07 1.56
CA LEU A 271 14.66 -15.00 2.03
C LEU A 271 13.20 -15.39 1.86
N GLN A 272 12.86 -16.03 0.73
CA GLN A 272 11.53 -16.55 0.48
C GLN A 272 11.11 -17.56 1.56
N ALA A 273 11.92 -18.60 1.80
CA ALA A 273 11.61 -19.62 2.79
C ALA A 273 11.50 -19.05 4.21
N ALA A 274 12.33 -18.06 4.55
CA ALA A 274 12.24 -17.37 5.85
C ALA A 274 10.94 -16.56 5.98
N LEU A 275 10.56 -15.84 4.93
CA LEU A 275 9.31 -15.06 4.92
C LEU A 275 8.10 -15.99 4.99
N GLU A 276 8.04 -17.04 4.16
CA GLU A 276 6.98 -18.04 4.17
C GLU A 276 6.84 -18.68 5.57
N HIS A 277 7.96 -19.05 6.21
CA HIS A 277 7.94 -19.63 7.55
C HIS A 277 7.30 -18.71 8.60
N VAL A 278 7.68 -17.44 8.61
CA VAL A 278 7.13 -16.46 9.58
C VAL A 278 5.67 -16.18 9.29
N LEU A 279 5.29 -16.04 8.01
CA LEU A 279 3.91 -15.81 7.62
C LEU A 279 3.02 -17.03 7.92
N GLU A 280 3.49 -18.26 7.77
CA GLU A 280 2.71 -19.43 8.16
C GLU A 280 2.48 -19.49 9.68
N LYS A 281 3.48 -19.12 10.48
CA LYS A 281 3.38 -19.07 11.95
C LYS A 281 2.78 -17.77 12.50
N ARG A 282 2.26 -16.88 11.65
CA ARG A 282 1.77 -15.54 12.03
C ARG A 282 0.81 -15.53 13.22
N LYS A 283 -0.11 -16.51 13.29
CA LYS A 283 -1.12 -16.60 14.36
C LYS A 283 -0.49 -16.99 15.70
N GLU A 284 0.42 -17.96 15.71
CA GLU A 284 1.16 -18.38 16.91
C GLU A 284 1.98 -17.21 17.46
N LEU A 285 2.73 -16.53 16.59
CA LEU A 285 3.56 -15.38 16.95
C LEU A 285 2.76 -14.16 17.43
N ALA A 286 1.51 -14.01 16.96
CA ALA A 286 0.61 -12.96 17.42
C ALA A 286 0.08 -13.24 18.83
N CYS A 287 -0.20 -14.51 19.15
CA CYS A 287 -0.65 -14.92 20.48
C CYS A 287 0.46 -14.83 21.56
N GLU A 288 1.71 -15.16 21.21
CA GLU A 288 2.83 -15.11 22.16
C GLU A 288 3.18 -13.70 22.67
N LYS A 289 2.82 -12.66 21.91
CA LYS A 289 3.08 -11.26 22.27
C LYS A 289 1.95 -10.60 23.07
N GLY A 290 0.81 -11.27 23.25
CA GLY A 290 -0.37 -10.72 23.89
C GLY A 290 -0.51 -11.12 25.37
N GLU A 291 0.15 -10.42 26.30
CA GLU A 291 -0.33 -10.37 27.69
C GLU A 291 -1.43 -9.30 27.79
N SER A 292 -2.69 -9.75 27.85
CA SER A 292 -3.91 -8.99 28.21
C SER A 292 -4.38 -7.82 27.31
N SER A 293 -5.57 -8.01 26.74
CA SER A 293 -6.57 -7.03 26.25
C SER A 293 -6.54 -6.51 24.78
N LEU A 294 -7.61 -6.91 24.07
CA LEU A 294 -8.38 -6.25 22.99
C LEU A 294 -7.72 -6.03 21.60
N ASN A 295 -8.30 -6.74 20.62
CA ASN A 295 -8.10 -6.74 19.15
C ASN A 295 -6.98 -7.64 18.56
N ASP A 296 -7.30 -8.93 18.39
CA ASP A 296 -6.47 -9.94 17.70
C ASP A 296 -6.03 -9.54 16.27
N SER A 297 -6.82 -8.74 15.56
CA SER A 297 -6.45 -8.25 14.21
C SER A 297 -5.23 -7.31 14.26
N SER A 298 -5.08 -6.51 15.32
CA SER A 298 -3.95 -5.57 15.47
C SER A 298 -2.62 -6.30 15.68
N SER A 299 -2.61 -7.38 16.48
CA SER A 299 -1.39 -8.14 16.75
C SER A 299 -0.90 -8.90 15.52
N LEU A 300 -1.81 -9.44 14.70
CA LEU A 300 -1.48 -10.05 13.41
C LEU A 300 -0.80 -9.04 12.48
N SER A 301 -1.39 -7.85 12.32
CA SER A 301 -0.82 -6.80 11.46
C SER A 301 0.60 -6.39 11.89
N VAL A 302 0.87 -6.34 13.19
CA VAL A 302 2.23 -6.08 13.70
C VAL A 302 3.21 -7.18 13.32
N VAL A 303 2.83 -8.46 13.48
CA VAL A 303 3.70 -9.59 13.10
C VAL A 303 4.02 -9.58 11.61
N VAL A 304 3.02 -9.35 10.76
CA VAL A 304 3.19 -9.29 9.30
C VAL A 304 4.08 -8.10 8.92
N SER A 305 3.83 -6.92 9.49
CA SER A 305 4.63 -5.72 9.25
C SER A 305 6.11 -5.93 9.63
N GLU A 306 6.38 -6.48 10.81
CA GLU A 306 7.76 -6.78 11.25
C GLU A 306 8.45 -7.84 10.38
N ALA A 307 7.71 -8.86 9.91
CA ALA A 307 8.26 -9.87 9.00
C ALA A 307 8.71 -9.25 7.67
N ILE A 308 7.88 -8.37 7.11
CA ILE A 308 8.16 -7.64 5.87
C ILE A 308 9.32 -6.66 6.06
N VAL A 309 9.33 -5.88 7.15
CA VAL A 309 10.45 -4.98 7.43
C VAL A 309 11.76 -5.74 7.57
N ARG A 310 11.75 -6.87 8.27
CA ARG A 310 12.93 -7.72 8.40
C ARG A 310 13.39 -8.27 7.05
N PHE A 311 12.47 -8.68 6.18
CA PHE A 311 12.78 -9.12 4.82
C PHE A 311 13.51 -8.01 4.04
N PHE A 312 13.01 -6.77 4.10
CA PHE A 312 13.63 -5.64 3.41
C PHE A 312 14.93 -5.17 4.07
N VAL A 313 15.06 -5.21 5.39
CA VAL A 313 16.30 -4.86 6.10
C VAL A 313 17.44 -5.78 5.68
N GLU A 314 17.19 -7.09 5.57
CA GLU A 314 18.20 -8.04 5.08
C GLU A 314 18.56 -7.80 3.60
N MET A 315 17.61 -7.28 2.81
CA MET A 315 17.79 -7.06 1.38
C MET A 315 18.49 -5.74 1.06
N VAL A 316 18.09 -4.66 1.73
CA VAL A 316 18.48 -3.27 1.40
C VAL A 316 18.85 -2.43 2.61
N GLY A 317 18.85 -2.96 3.85
CA GLY A 317 19.06 -2.18 5.07
C GLY A 317 20.40 -1.44 5.15
N HIS A 318 21.40 -1.87 4.37
CA HIS A 318 22.71 -1.22 4.28
C HIS A 318 22.80 -0.10 3.24
N TYR A 319 21.67 0.28 2.61
CA TYR A 319 21.65 1.31 1.56
C TYR A 319 22.32 2.63 1.98
N SER A 320 22.19 3.02 3.26
CA SER A 320 22.73 4.26 3.81
C SER A 320 24.26 4.35 3.71
N LEU A 321 24.97 3.22 3.71
CA LEU A 321 26.43 3.18 3.54
C LEU A 321 26.88 3.51 2.11
N PHE A 322 25.94 3.54 1.16
CA PHE A 322 26.19 3.74 -0.27
C PHE A 322 25.54 5.02 -0.81
N LEU A 323 25.01 5.87 0.09
CA LEU A 323 24.54 7.22 -0.21
C LEU A 323 25.67 8.22 0.06
N GLY A 324 26.39 8.62 -0.98
CA GLY A 324 27.43 9.65 -0.91
C GLY A 324 26.88 11.07 -1.06
N PRO A 325 27.60 12.12 -0.62
CA PRO A 325 27.31 13.48 -1.05
C PRO A 325 27.50 13.60 -2.57
N GLY A 326 26.68 14.40 -3.24
CA GLY A 326 26.89 14.73 -4.66
C GLY A 326 28.19 15.50 -4.86
N GLU A 327 28.73 15.47 -6.09
CA GLU A 327 29.99 16.15 -6.42
C GLU A 327 29.84 17.69 -6.44
N ARG A 328 28.60 18.18 -6.50
CA ARG A 328 28.24 19.62 -6.50
C ARG A 328 27.17 19.86 -5.43
N GLU A 329 27.15 21.05 -4.83
CA GLU A 329 26.13 21.43 -3.83
C GLU A 329 24.68 21.36 -4.38
N ASP A 330 24.51 21.48 -5.70
CA ASP A 330 23.22 21.36 -6.41
C ASP A 330 22.86 19.92 -6.82
N GLU A 331 23.79 18.97 -6.69
CA GLU A 331 23.54 17.54 -6.95
C GLU A 331 23.27 16.85 -5.61
N GLY A 332 22.04 16.39 -5.40
CA GLY A 332 21.63 15.64 -4.19
C GLY A 332 22.47 14.38 -3.95
N ALA A 333 22.14 13.58 -2.93
CA ALA A 333 22.93 12.40 -2.62
C ALA A 333 23.03 11.43 -3.80
N VAL A 334 24.24 10.94 -4.06
CA VAL A 334 24.52 9.97 -5.13
C VAL A 334 24.51 8.57 -4.55
N PHE A 335 23.70 7.69 -5.11
CA PHE A 335 23.62 6.29 -4.71
C PHE A 335 24.56 5.39 -5.53
N HIS A 336 25.55 4.79 -4.88
CA HIS A 336 26.55 3.92 -5.51
C HIS A 336 26.02 2.49 -5.75
N ARG A 337 25.18 2.33 -6.77
CA ARG A 337 24.47 1.09 -7.13
C ARG A 337 25.36 -0.17 -7.17
N ASP A 338 26.47 -0.11 -7.90
CA ASP A 338 27.34 -1.27 -8.07
C ASP A 338 28.03 -1.69 -6.77
N ALA A 339 28.45 -0.72 -5.96
CA ALA A 339 29.09 -0.97 -4.68
C ALA A 339 28.09 -1.56 -3.68
N PHE A 340 26.87 -1.01 -3.64
CA PHE A 340 25.76 -1.52 -2.83
C PHE A 340 25.45 -2.98 -3.14
N ARG A 341 25.30 -3.33 -4.43
CA ARG A 341 25.06 -4.72 -4.86
C ARG A 341 26.25 -5.62 -4.52
N LYS A 342 27.48 -5.20 -4.84
CA LYS A 342 28.70 -6.01 -4.59
C LYS A 342 28.97 -6.24 -3.11
N ALA A 343 28.40 -5.42 -2.23
CA ALA A 343 28.55 -5.58 -0.79
C ALA A 343 27.87 -6.84 -0.23
N ILE A 344 26.93 -7.42 -0.99
CA ILE A 344 26.20 -8.60 -0.58
C ILE A 344 26.94 -9.86 -0.98
N SER A 345 27.16 -10.75 0.00
CA SER A 345 27.85 -12.02 -0.22
C SER A 345 27.03 -13.00 -1.08
N SER A 346 25.71 -13.08 -0.84
CA SER A 346 24.80 -13.98 -1.55
C SER A 346 24.69 -13.67 -3.03
N LYS A 347 25.01 -14.65 -3.88
CA LYS A 347 24.91 -14.53 -5.34
C LYS A 347 23.46 -14.43 -5.82
N SER A 348 22.53 -15.18 -5.22
CA SER A 348 21.11 -15.13 -5.59
C SER A 348 20.49 -13.78 -5.25
N LEU A 349 20.81 -13.23 -4.08
CA LEU A 349 20.34 -11.91 -3.68
C LEU A 349 20.93 -10.80 -4.57
N ARG A 350 22.23 -10.90 -4.93
CA ARG A 350 22.82 -9.98 -5.91
C ARG A 350 22.09 -10.01 -7.25
N ARG A 351 21.74 -11.21 -7.74
CA ARG A 351 21.00 -11.36 -9.01
C ARG A 351 19.60 -10.77 -8.92
N PHE A 352 18.90 -10.95 -7.82
CA PHE A 352 17.60 -10.31 -7.61
C PHE A 352 17.71 -8.78 -7.61
N LEU A 353 18.69 -8.23 -6.88
CA LEU A 353 18.91 -6.78 -6.82
C LEU A 353 19.29 -6.15 -8.16
N GLU A 354 19.94 -6.88 -9.07
CA GLU A 354 20.17 -6.41 -10.44
C GLU A 354 18.89 -6.02 -11.15
N VAL A 355 17.77 -6.70 -10.87
CA VAL A 355 16.48 -6.41 -11.47
C VAL A 355 15.67 -5.46 -10.58
N PHE A 356 15.61 -5.74 -9.27
CA PHE A 356 14.82 -4.94 -8.33
C PHE A 356 15.26 -3.47 -8.28
N MET A 357 16.56 -3.19 -8.40
CA MET A 357 17.05 -1.82 -8.35
C MET A 357 16.68 -0.99 -9.59
N GLU A 358 16.23 -1.62 -10.69
CA GLU A 358 15.74 -0.95 -11.91
C GLU A 358 14.27 -0.50 -11.79
N THR A 359 13.59 -0.88 -10.71
CA THR A 359 12.18 -0.52 -10.47
C THR A 359 12.02 0.95 -10.08
N GLN A 360 10.86 1.52 -10.40
CA GLN A 360 10.48 2.86 -9.94
C GLN A 360 10.34 2.89 -8.41
N MET A 361 9.84 1.82 -7.80
CA MET A 361 9.78 1.67 -6.34
C MET A 361 11.14 1.90 -5.69
N PHE A 362 12.20 1.24 -6.18
CA PHE A 362 13.54 1.43 -5.64
C PHE A 362 14.08 2.84 -5.89
N ALA A 363 13.86 3.39 -7.10
CA ALA A 363 14.27 4.75 -7.42
C ALA A 363 13.60 5.79 -6.50
N GLY A 364 12.28 5.68 -6.30
CA GLY A 364 11.52 6.53 -5.39
C GLY A 364 11.98 6.39 -3.94
N PHE A 365 12.25 5.18 -3.48
CA PHE A 365 12.82 4.96 -2.14
C PHE A 365 14.15 5.69 -1.94
N ILE A 366 15.10 5.59 -2.89
CA ILE A 366 16.38 6.29 -2.77
C ILE A 366 16.20 7.81 -2.81
N HIS A 367 15.31 8.32 -3.66
CA HIS A 367 15.00 9.74 -3.75
C HIS A 367 14.41 10.29 -2.44
N ASP A 368 13.43 9.58 -1.86
CA ASP A 368 12.81 9.95 -0.58
C ASP A 368 13.83 10.02 0.56
N GLN A 369 14.80 9.11 0.59
CA GLN A 369 15.83 9.08 1.64
C GLN A 369 16.86 10.21 1.52
N ASP A 370 17.12 10.71 0.31
CA ASP A 370 17.94 11.91 0.11
C ASP A 370 17.27 13.14 0.74
N LEU A 371 15.96 13.29 0.51
CA LEU A 371 15.15 14.38 1.06
C LEU A 371 14.97 14.30 2.59
N ARG A 372 14.93 13.09 3.16
CA ARG A 372 14.64 12.83 4.58
C ARG A 372 15.85 12.89 5.52
N ARG A 373 17.02 13.35 5.07
CA ARG A 373 18.26 13.45 5.90
C ARG A 373 18.08 14.20 7.24
N GLN A 374 16.99 14.94 7.45
CA GLN A 374 16.67 15.68 8.68
C GLN A 374 15.28 15.32 9.30
N GLY A 375 14.59 14.29 8.79
CA GLY A 375 13.21 13.94 9.18
C GLY A 375 13.07 12.90 10.30
N LEU A 376 11.80 12.62 10.67
CA LEU A 376 11.43 11.51 11.55
C LEU A 376 11.77 10.17 10.85
N ARG A 377 12.45 9.26 11.58
CA ARG A 377 12.77 7.90 11.11
C ARG A 377 11.54 7.01 11.22
N GLY A 378 11.18 6.32 10.14
CA GLY A 378 10.15 5.29 10.14
C GLY A 378 10.66 3.98 10.74
N LEU A 379 9.78 2.98 10.83
CA LEU A 379 10.16 1.67 11.39
C LEU A 379 11.33 1.05 10.63
N PHE A 380 11.30 1.08 9.30
CA PHE A 380 12.35 0.49 8.48
C PHE A 380 13.71 1.13 8.76
N GLU A 381 13.80 2.46 8.87
CA GLU A 381 15.06 3.15 9.17
C GLU A 381 15.59 2.80 10.56
N VAL A 382 14.69 2.68 11.54
CA VAL A 382 15.05 2.23 12.89
C VAL A 382 15.61 0.81 12.83
N ARG A 383 14.91 -0.13 12.19
CA ARG A 383 15.34 -1.53 12.07
C ARG A 383 16.62 -1.70 11.23
N ALA A 384 16.79 -0.87 10.19
CA ALA A 384 18.00 -0.85 9.38
C ALA A 384 19.20 -0.38 10.19
N GLN A 385 19.03 0.64 11.04
CA GLN A 385 20.08 1.09 11.95
C GLN A 385 20.43 0.02 12.98
N ASP A 386 19.43 -0.57 13.66
CA ASP A 386 19.65 -1.66 14.62
C ASP A 386 20.41 -2.83 13.98
N TYR A 387 20.08 -3.15 12.72
CA TYR A 387 20.76 -4.18 11.96
C TYR A 387 22.24 -3.83 11.73
N LEU A 388 22.56 -2.59 11.34
CA LEU A 388 23.93 -2.13 11.14
C LEU A 388 24.73 -2.12 12.45
N ASP A 389 24.14 -1.64 13.55
CA ASP A 389 24.79 -1.53 14.85
C ASP A 389 25.10 -2.90 15.46
N SER A 390 24.25 -3.89 15.16
CA SER A 390 24.44 -5.27 15.61
C SER A 390 25.51 -6.04 14.84
N LEU A 391 26.17 -5.44 13.85
CA LEU A 391 27.29 -6.07 13.13
C LEU A 391 28.59 -5.94 13.94
N PRO A 392 29.39 -7.02 14.04
CA PRO A 392 30.61 -7.01 14.87
C PRO A 392 31.63 -5.97 14.37
N GLY A 393 31.93 -4.97 15.20
CA GLY A 393 32.96 -3.96 14.97
C GLY A 393 32.44 -2.53 14.66
N SER A 394 31.27 -2.15 15.17
CA SER A 394 30.59 -0.86 14.93
C SER A 394 31.31 0.39 15.46
N GLU A 395 32.42 0.26 16.19
CA GLU A 395 33.27 1.40 16.52
C GLU A 395 34.41 1.55 15.47
N GLN A 396 34.22 2.56 14.60
CA GLN A 396 35.14 3.11 13.60
C GLN A 396 35.29 2.37 12.24
N SER A 397 34.86 3.10 11.19
CA SER A 397 35.12 2.96 9.74
C SER A 397 34.34 1.88 8.96
N GLY A 398 33.04 2.12 8.79
CA GLY A 398 32.46 2.56 7.50
C GLY A 398 31.93 1.50 6.52
N VAL A 399 32.81 0.75 5.86
CA VAL A 399 32.40 -0.09 4.71
C VAL A 399 33.15 -1.40 4.65
N ASN A 400 34.47 -1.38 4.86
CA ASN A 400 35.33 -2.57 4.74
C ASN A 400 35.10 -3.63 5.84
N LYS A 401 34.55 -3.25 7.01
CA LYS A 401 34.20 -4.19 8.10
C LYS A 401 32.79 -4.78 7.94
N PHE A 402 31.82 -4.01 7.41
CA PHE A 402 30.46 -4.48 7.08
C PHE A 402 30.50 -5.71 6.15
N LEU A 403 31.34 -5.66 5.10
CA LEU A 403 31.54 -6.76 4.15
C LEU A 403 31.99 -8.07 4.83
N LYS A 404 32.75 -7.98 5.94
CA LYS A 404 33.20 -9.16 6.71
C LYS A 404 32.11 -9.72 7.63
N GLY A 405 31.20 -8.87 8.12
CA GLY A 405 30.10 -9.26 9.02
C GLY A 405 28.93 -9.96 8.32
N LEU A 406 28.60 -9.55 7.09
CA LEU A 406 27.46 -10.09 6.33
C LEU A 406 27.54 -11.62 6.12
N GLY A 407 28.75 -12.13 5.88
CA GLY A 407 28.97 -13.57 5.66
C GLY A 407 28.66 -14.45 6.87
N ASN A 408 28.64 -13.90 8.08
CA ASN A 408 28.40 -14.66 9.31
C ASN A 408 26.93 -14.64 9.77
N LYS A 409 26.15 -13.58 9.52
CA LYS A 409 24.71 -13.55 9.87
C LYS A 409 23.81 -14.25 8.86
N MET A 410 24.20 -14.33 7.59
CA MET A 410 23.51 -15.18 6.61
C MET A 410 23.59 -16.69 6.93
N LYS A 411 24.38 -17.10 7.94
CA LYS A 411 24.42 -18.47 8.47
C LYS A 411 23.25 -18.79 9.41
N PHE A 412 22.50 -17.81 9.91
CA PHE A 412 21.28 -18.09 10.68
C PHE A 412 20.14 -18.64 9.82
N LEU A 413 20.18 -18.42 8.50
CA LEU A 413 19.33 -19.08 7.50
C LEU A 413 19.90 -20.44 7.02
N SER A 414 20.97 -20.94 7.65
CA SER A 414 21.63 -22.20 7.24
C SER A 414 21.73 -23.26 8.34
N LYS A 415 21.07 -23.09 9.49
CA LYS A 415 20.90 -24.18 10.44
C LYS A 415 19.59 -24.89 10.11
N LYS A 416 19.74 -26.13 9.63
CA LYS A 416 18.68 -27.11 9.35
C LYS A 416 17.76 -27.30 10.54
#